data_AF-A0A4Q5P7Q2-F1
#
_entry.id   AF-A0A4Q5P7Q2-F1
#
_cell.length_a   1.000
_cell.length_b   1.000
_cell.length_c   1.000
_cell.angle_alpha   90.00
_cell.angle_beta   90.00
_cell.angle_gamma   90.00
#
_symmetry.space_group_name_H-M   'P 1'
#
loop_
_entity.id
_entity.type
_entity.pdbx_description
1 polymer ?
#
loop_
_entity_poly.entity_id
_entity_poly.type
_entity_poly.pdbx_seq_one_letter_code
_entity_poly.pdbx_strand_id
1 'polypeptide(L)'
;DGSVECFDVTENEHRDHILKFSHAPARIPDTLAAKAREIAEKIGAALGYVGTFAVELFVVPGQDGPSLVVNEIAPRVHNSGHWTLDGASVSQFEQHIRAIAGWPLGKPVRHGQVTMTNLIGDDILEYRKWLTVPGATVHLYGKGSPRPGRKMGHVVEVKPQT
;
A
#
# COMPACT_ATOMS: atom_id res chain seq x y z
N ASP A 1 10.27 2.17 -21.99
CA ASP A 1 11.16 0.99 -21.88
C ASP A 1 10.43 -0.23 -21.30
N GLY A 2 9.23 -0.07 -20.74
CA GLY A 2 8.44 -1.18 -20.19
C GLY A 2 8.95 -1.67 -18.84
N SER A 3 9.81 -0.89 -18.17
CA SER A 3 10.34 -1.23 -16.85
C SER A 3 9.22 -1.36 -15.83
N VAL A 4 9.33 -2.33 -14.93
CA VAL A 4 8.41 -2.52 -13.81
C VAL A 4 9.22 -2.57 -12.52
N GLU A 5 8.76 -1.84 -11.51
CA GLU A 5 9.26 -1.90 -10.15
C GLU A 5 8.07 -2.16 -9.22
N CYS A 6 8.18 -3.21 -8.41
CA CYS A 6 7.15 -3.55 -7.43
C CYS A 6 7.55 -3.09 -6.02
N PHE A 7 6.59 -2.53 -5.30
CA PHE A 7 6.70 -2.37 -3.86
C PHE A 7 6.61 -3.73 -3.14
N ASP A 8 7.02 -3.77 -1.88
CA ASP A 8 6.77 -4.94 -1.03
C ASP A 8 5.27 -5.25 -0.96
N VAL A 9 4.94 -6.55 -1.02
CA VAL A 9 3.55 -7.01 -0.92
C VAL A 9 2.99 -6.54 0.41
N THR A 10 1.79 -5.96 0.34
CA THR A 10 1.13 -5.33 1.48
C THR A 10 -0.05 -6.20 1.92
N GLU A 11 -0.12 -6.51 3.22
CA GLU A 11 -1.25 -7.21 3.83
C GLU A 11 -2.30 -6.18 4.26
N ASN A 12 -3.55 -6.36 3.82
CA ASN A 12 -4.63 -5.40 4.04
C ASN A 12 -5.72 -5.97 4.95
N GLU A 13 -6.02 -5.27 6.04
CA GLU A 13 -7.19 -5.56 6.89
C GLU A 13 -8.32 -4.61 6.54
N HIS A 14 -9.46 -5.16 6.14
CA HIS A 14 -10.69 -4.41 5.86
C HIS A 14 -11.69 -4.56 7.01
N ARG A 15 -12.39 -3.48 7.34
CA ARG A 15 -13.52 -3.47 8.28
C ARG A 15 -14.68 -2.74 7.63
N ASP A 16 -15.87 -3.33 7.68
CA ASP A 16 -17.07 -2.77 7.02
C ASP A 16 -16.81 -2.40 5.55
N HIS A 17 -16.07 -3.26 4.84
CA HIS A 17 -15.64 -3.07 3.45
C HIS A 17 -14.73 -1.84 3.20
N ILE A 18 -14.13 -1.27 4.25
CA ILE A 18 -13.18 -0.16 4.19
C ILE A 18 -11.82 -0.64 4.67
N LEU A 19 -10.77 -0.39 3.87
CA LEU A 19 -9.39 -0.63 4.27
C LEU A 19 -9.07 0.11 5.58
N LYS A 20 -8.76 -0.62 6.64
CA LYS A 20 -8.42 -0.06 7.95
C LYS A 20 -6.91 -0.04 8.17
N PHE A 21 -6.23 -1.15 7.90
CA PHE A 21 -4.78 -1.29 8.07
C PHE A 21 -4.12 -1.84 6.82
N SER A 22 -2.89 -1.38 6.56
CA SER A 22 -1.97 -1.96 5.59
C SER A 22 -0.63 -2.23 6.26
N HIS A 23 -0.15 -3.46 6.20
CA HIS A 23 1.12 -3.89 6.78
C HIS A 23 2.12 -4.24 5.69
N ALA A 24 3.31 -3.65 5.74
CA ALA A 24 4.41 -3.93 4.82
C ALA A 24 5.68 -4.32 5.63
N PRO A 25 6.26 -5.50 5.39
CA PRO A 25 5.87 -6.49 4.40
C PRO A 25 4.65 -7.30 4.88
N ALA A 26 3.91 -7.90 3.95
CA ALA A 26 2.85 -8.83 4.26
C ALA A 26 3.38 -10.06 5.02
N ARG A 27 2.61 -10.59 5.98
CA ARG A 27 2.98 -11.79 6.75
C ARG A 27 2.65 -13.07 5.98
N ILE A 28 3.33 -13.26 4.86
CA ILE A 28 3.19 -14.40 3.95
C ILE A 28 4.57 -14.97 3.59
N PRO A 29 4.68 -16.23 3.13
CA PRO A 29 5.94 -16.76 2.63
C PRO A 29 6.51 -15.93 1.47
N ASP A 30 7.83 -15.78 1.41
CA ASP A 30 8.51 -15.03 0.35
C ASP A 30 8.20 -15.55 -1.05
N THR A 31 7.99 -16.86 -1.19
CA THR A 31 7.57 -17.51 -2.45
C THR A 31 6.20 -17.03 -2.90
N LEU A 32 5.27 -16.82 -1.96
CA LEU A 32 3.94 -16.28 -2.25
C LEU A 32 4.01 -14.79 -2.60
N ALA A 33 4.87 -14.03 -1.91
CA ALA A 33 5.11 -12.62 -2.22
C ALA A 33 5.73 -12.44 -3.62
N ALA A 34 6.67 -13.30 -4.01
CA ALA A 34 7.23 -13.33 -5.36
C ALA A 34 6.14 -13.60 -6.41
N LYS A 35 5.28 -14.60 -6.18
CA LYS A 35 4.15 -14.91 -7.07
C LYS A 35 3.16 -13.75 -7.21
N ALA A 36 2.90 -13.00 -6.13
CA ALA A 36 2.04 -11.81 -6.19
C ALA A 36 2.63 -10.72 -7.11
N ARG A 37 3.95 -10.49 -7.04
CA ARG A 37 4.67 -9.56 -7.93
C ARG A 37 4.61 -10.02 -9.38
N GLU A 38 4.86 -11.30 -9.65
CA GLU A 38 4.74 -11.86 -11.00
C GLU A 38 3.33 -11.70 -11.60
N ILE A 39 2.27 -11.86 -10.79
CA ILE A 39 0.89 -11.62 -11.23
C ILE A 39 0.70 -10.15 -11.62
N ALA A 40 1.17 -9.23 -10.77
CA ALA A 40 1.07 -7.79 -11.06
C ALA A 40 1.84 -7.41 -12.33
N GLU A 41 3.08 -7.89 -12.50
CA GLU A 41 3.90 -7.67 -13.70
C GLU A 41 3.20 -8.18 -14.96
N LYS A 42 2.64 -9.40 -14.93
CA LYS A 42 1.90 -9.97 -16.06
C LYS A 42 0.68 -9.14 -16.42
N ILE A 43 -0.08 -8.68 -15.42
CA ILE A 43 -1.25 -7.80 -15.63
C ILE A 43 -0.80 -6.47 -16.24
N GLY A 44 0.22 -5.82 -15.69
CA GLY A 44 0.73 -4.54 -16.18
C GLY A 44 1.22 -4.63 -17.62
N ALA A 45 1.97 -5.68 -17.96
CA ALA A 45 2.44 -5.95 -19.31
C ALA A 45 1.28 -6.21 -20.29
N ALA A 46 0.31 -7.05 -19.92
CA ALA A 46 -0.84 -7.36 -20.76
C ALA A 46 -1.73 -6.14 -21.03
N LEU A 47 -1.82 -5.21 -20.09
CA LEU A 47 -2.56 -3.96 -20.24
C LEU A 47 -1.76 -2.85 -20.95
N GLY A 48 -0.45 -3.04 -21.15
CA GLY A 48 0.44 -1.97 -21.62
C GLY A 48 0.41 -0.74 -20.71
N TYR A 49 0.25 -0.95 -19.40
CA TYR A 49 -0.07 0.11 -18.46
C TYR A 49 1.14 1.01 -18.14
N VAL A 50 0.91 2.32 -18.09
CA VAL A 50 1.92 3.33 -17.71
C VAL A 50 1.45 4.08 -16.47
N GLY A 51 2.31 4.16 -15.45
CA GLY A 51 2.00 4.71 -14.15
C GLY A 51 1.92 3.63 -13.07
N THR A 52 1.54 4.03 -11.87
CA THR A 52 1.21 3.10 -10.78
C THR A 52 -0.23 2.57 -10.89
N PHE A 53 -0.39 1.27 -10.64
CA PHE A 53 -1.66 0.58 -10.42
C PHE A 53 -1.53 -0.38 -9.23
N ALA A 54 -2.65 -0.82 -8.70
CA ALA A 54 -2.70 -1.85 -7.66
C ALA A 54 -3.47 -3.08 -8.14
N VAL A 55 -3.05 -4.25 -7.67
CA VAL A 55 -3.76 -5.53 -7.84
C VAL A 55 -4.05 -6.06 -6.45
N GLU A 56 -5.33 -6.16 -6.09
CA GLU A 56 -5.73 -6.79 -4.85
C GLU A 56 -5.86 -8.29 -5.05
N LEU A 57 -5.36 -9.05 -4.07
CA LEU A 57 -5.28 -10.50 -4.11
C LEU A 57 -5.88 -11.08 -2.83
N PHE A 58 -6.59 -12.19 -2.96
CA PHE A 58 -6.90 -13.06 -1.83
C PHE A 58 -5.87 -14.16 -1.72
N VAL A 59 -5.43 -14.44 -0.48
CA VAL A 59 -4.70 -15.66 -0.15
C VAL A 59 -5.71 -16.74 0.22
N VAL A 60 -5.75 -17.81 -0.56
CA VAL A 60 -6.69 -18.92 -0.35
C VAL A 60 -5.90 -20.15 0.14
N PRO A 61 -6.23 -20.73 1.30
CA PRO A 61 -5.57 -21.94 1.78
C PRO A 61 -5.89 -23.14 0.87
N GLY A 62 -4.95 -24.06 0.73
CA GLY A 62 -5.08 -25.26 -0.09
C GLY A 62 -4.26 -26.43 0.47
N GLN A 63 -4.53 -27.64 -0.02
CA GLN A 63 -3.83 -28.86 0.42
C GLN A 63 -2.32 -28.81 0.13
N ASP A 64 -1.94 -28.20 -0.99
CA ASP A 64 -0.55 -28.03 -1.41
C ASP A 64 0.06 -26.68 -0.96
N GLY A 65 -0.59 -26.00 -0.02
CA GLY A 65 -0.22 -24.68 0.47
C GLY A 65 -1.12 -23.54 -0.05
N PRO A 66 -0.84 -22.29 0.35
CA PRO A 66 -1.64 -21.13 -0.04
C PRO A 66 -1.51 -20.79 -1.52
N SER A 67 -2.62 -20.35 -2.11
CA SER A 67 -2.71 -19.86 -3.49
C SER A 67 -3.19 -18.40 -3.52
N LEU A 68 -3.02 -17.74 -4.66
CA LEU A 68 -3.42 -16.34 -4.87
C LEU A 68 -4.55 -16.28 -5.90
N VAL A 69 -5.59 -15.50 -5.60
CA VAL A 69 -6.69 -15.18 -6.51
C VAL A 69 -6.78 -13.68 -6.67
N VAL A 70 -6.82 -13.18 -7.91
CA VAL A 70 -7.02 -11.75 -8.18
C VAL A 70 -8.45 -11.36 -7.80
N ASN A 71 -8.58 -10.35 -6.95
CA ASN A 71 -9.86 -9.76 -6.57
C ASN A 71 -10.21 -8.60 -7.50
N GLU A 72 -9.39 -7.54 -7.49
CA GLU A 72 -9.63 -6.33 -8.28
C GLU A 72 -8.33 -5.67 -8.73
N ILE A 73 -8.45 -4.77 -9.71
CA ILE A 73 -7.34 -3.94 -10.23
C ILE A 73 -7.76 -2.48 -10.15
N ALA A 74 -6.91 -1.65 -9.53
CA ALA A 74 -7.08 -0.20 -9.51
C ALA A 74 -6.01 0.46 -10.39
N PRO A 75 -6.36 0.99 -11.58
CA PRO A 75 -5.43 1.64 -12.51
C PRO A 75 -5.09 3.07 -12.04
N ARG A 76 -4.54 3.18 -10.84
CA ARG A 76 -4.07 4.42 -10.21
C ARG A 76 -3.27 4.09 -8.96
N VAL A 77 -2.67 5.11 -8.35
CA VAL A 77 -2.26 5.04 -6.95
C VAL A 77 -3.41 4.57 -6.06
N HIS A 78 -3.08 3.78 -5.05
CA HIS A 78 -4.05 3.06 -4.22
C HIS A 78 -3.88 3.37 -2.74
N ASN A 79 -4.97 3.25 -1.97
CA ASN A 79 -4.95 3.57 -0.54
C ASN A 79 -3.97 2.66 0.21
N SER A 80 -3.94 1.36 -0.13
CA SER A 80 -2.99 0.40 0.45
C SER A 80 -1.53 0.73 0.14
N GLY A 81 -1.23 1.61 -0.81
CA GLY A 81 0.13 2.06 -1.09
C GLY A 81 0.54 3.32 -0.33
N HIS A 82 -0.34 3.95 0.48
CA HIS A 82 0.01 5.24 1.12
C HIS A 82 1.13 5.08 2.16
N TRP A 83 1.36 3.87 2.68
CA TRP A 83 2.50 3.57 3.54
C TRP A 83 3.85 3.95 2.91
N THR A 84 3.93 3.98 1.57
CA THR A 84 5.17 4.32 0.83
C THR A 84 5.60 5.78 0.97
N LEU A 85 4.72 6.68 1.44
CA LEU A 85 5.08 8.10 1.66
C LEU A 85 6.20 8.26 2.69
N ASP A 86 6.13 7.51 3.79
CA ASP A 86 7.10 7.60 4.90
C ASP A 86 7.86 6.29 5.13
N GLY A 87 7.29 5.18 4.66
CA GLY A 87 7.81 3.84 4.88
C GLY A 87 8.80 3.33 3.81
N ALA A 88 9.02 4.08 2.73
CA ALA A 88 9.90 3.68 1.63
C ALA A 88 10.76 4.84 1.09
N SER A 89 11.83 4.49 0.38
CA SER A 89 12.74 5.44 -0.28
C SER A 89 12.11 6.22 -1.44
N VAL A 90 11.01 5.72 -1.99
CA VAL A 90 10.22 6.36 -3.06
C VAL A 90 8.75 6.07 -2.81
N SER A 91 7.89 7.09 -2.96
CA SER A 91 6.45 6.89 -2.77
C SER A 91 5.79 6.38 -4.05
N GLN A 92 4.63 5.73 -3.92
CA GLN A 92 3.81 5.36 -5.09
C GLN A 92 3.43 6.58 -5.95
N PHE A 93 3.33 7.76 -5.36
CA PHE A 93 2.99 8.98 -6.08
C PHE A 93 4.16 9.46 -6.92
N GLU A 94 5.37 9.45 -6.33
CA GLU A 94 6.58 9.77 -7.08
C GLU A 94 6.85 8.74 -8.18
N GLN A 95 6.69 7.44 -7.90
CA GLN A 95 6.79 6.40 -8.92
C GLN A 95 5.78 6.58 -10.05
N HIS A 96 4.54 6.95 -9.73
CA HIS A 96 3.53 7.27 -10.73
C HIS A 96 4.00 8.41 -11.64
N ILE A 97 4.52 9.50 -11.07
CA ILE A 97 5.06 10.64 -11.84
C ILE A 97 6.26 10.22 -12.69
N ARG A 98 7.23 9.49 -12.12
CA ARG A 98 8.40 9.00 -12.87
C ARG A 98 7.97 8.19 -14.10
N ALA A 99 7.03 7.27 -13.91
CA ALA A 99 6.52 6.44 -15.00
C ALA A 99 5.83 7.26 -16.10
N ILE A 100 4.91 8.17 -15.77
CA ILE A 100 4.18 8.94 -16.79
C ILE A 100 5.04 10.03 -17.45
N ALA A 101 6.10 10.49 -16.77
CA ALA A 101 7.06 11.46 -17.31
C ALA A 101 8.20 10.80 -18.10
N GLY A 102 8.26 9.46 -18.14
CA GLY A 102 9.33 8.72 -18.81
C GLY A 102 10.69 8.81 -18.10
N TRP A 103 10.70 9.05 -16.79
CA TRP A 103 11.91 9.04 -15.96
C TRP A 103 12.24 7.63 -15.45
N PRO A 104 13.51 7.36 -15.10
CA PRO A 104 13.88 6.08 -14.47
C PRO A 104 13.07 5.80 -13.21
N LEU A 105 12.50 4.60 -13.15
CA LEU A 105 11.83 4.10 -11.95
C LEU A 105 12.85 3.93 -10.81
N GLY A 106 12.43 4.30 -9.60
CA GLY A 106 13.21 4.04 -8.39
C GLY A 106 12.92 2.65 -7.85
N LYS A 107 13.97 1.88 -7.55
CA LYS A 107 13.84 0.63 -6.78
C LYS A 107 13.38 0.95 -5.35
N PRO A 108 12.19 0.52 -4.91
CA PRO A 108 11.71 0.83 -3.58
C PRO A 108 12.53 0.11 -2.51
N VAL A 109 12.96 0.85 -1.49
CA VAL A 109 13.61 0.32 -0.29
C VAL A 109 12.75 0.68 0.91
N ARG A 110 12.17 -0.32 1.57
CA ARG A 110 11.34 -0.13 2.77
C ARG A 110 12.22 0.16 4.00
N HIS A 111 11.83 1.14 4.81
CA HIS A 111 12.63 1.65 5.95
C HIS A 111 12.53 0.81 7.24
N GLY A 112 11.65 -0.18 7.29
CA GLY A 112 11.38 -0.99 8.49
C GLY A 112 10.05 -1.72 8.38
N GLN A 113 9.53 -2.31 9.46
CA GLN A 113 8.15 -2.81 9.45
C GLN A 113 7.20 -1.62 9.47
N VAL A 114 6.32 -1.53 8.47
CA VAL A 114 5.43 -0.37 8.29
C VAL A 114 3.99 -0.79 8.54
N THR A 115 3.27 -0.02 9.34
CA THR A 115 1.81 -0.12 9.46
C THR A 115 1.19 1.20 9.08
N MET A 116 0.35 1.19 8.06
CA MET A 116 -0.52 2.32 7.74
C MET A 116 -1.91 2.08 8.34
N THR A 117 -2.40 3.05 9.09
CA THR A 117 -3.75 3.07 9.68
C THR A 117 -4.58 4.15 9.03
N ASN A 118 -5.71 3.81 8.39
CA ASN A 118 -6.68 4.83 7.95
C ASN A 118 -7.39 5.45 9.16
N LEU A 119 -7.59 6.77 9.08
CA LEU A 119 -8.44 7.53 9.99
C LEU A 119 -9.81 7.74 9.32
N ILE A 120 -10.80 6.92 9.71
CA ILE A 120 -12.14 6.89 9.15
C ILE A 120 -13.11 7.64 10.06
N GLY A 121 -13.90 8.55 9.50
CA GLY A 121 -14.90 9.32 10.25
C GLY A 121 -14.26 9.95 11.49
N ASP A 122 -14.79 9.61 12.66
CA ASP A 122 -14.40 10.19 13.94
C ASP A 122 -13.03 9.71 14.44
N ASP A 123 -12.43 8.68 13.83
CA ASP A 123 -11.03 8.29 14.12
C ASP A 123 -10.07 9.47 13.96
N ILE A 124 -10.41 10.40 13.06
CA ILE A 124 -9.61 11.60 12.83
C ILE A 124 -9.51 12.47 14.06
N LEU A 125 -10.49 12.47 14.97
CA LEU A 125 -10.49 13.31 16.17
C LEU A 125 -9.37 12.91 17.14
N GLU A 126 -8.94 11.67 17.06
CA GLU A 126 -7.89 11.07 17.87
C GLU A 126 -6.49 11.23 17.25
N TYR A 127 -6.33 11.96 16.14
CA TYR A 127 -5.03 12.04 15.43
C TYR A 127 -3.88 12.51 16.31
N ARG A 128 -4.17 13.38 17.31
CA ARG A 128 -3.15 13.98 18.18
C ARG A 128 -2.37 12.94 18.98
N LYS A 129 -2.96 11.79 19.30
CA LYS A 129 -2.26 10.72 20.04
C LYS A 129 -1.07 10.15 19.28
N TRP A 130 -1.09 10.24 17.95
CA TRP A 130 -0.01 9.75 17.10
C TRP A 130 1.18 10.71 17.01
N LEU A 131 0.98 12.00 17.33
CA LEU A 131 2.02 13.01 17.22
C LEU A 131 3.20 12.77 18.18
N THR A 132 2.98 11.98 19.24
CA THR A 132 4.01 11.61 20.22
C THR A 132 4.50 10.17 20.04
N VAL A 133 4.00 9.42 19.06
CA VAL A 133 4.41 8.04 18.80
C VAL A 133 5.67 8.06 17.92
N PRO A 134 6.83 7.57 18.40
CA PRO A 134 8.03 7.50 17.58
C PRO A 134 7.81 6.67 16.32
N GLY A 135 8.24 7.20 15.18
CA GLY A 135 8.08 6.55 13.87
C GLY A 135 6.70 6.72 13.24
N ALA A 136 5.75 7.42 13.87
CA ALA A 136 4.45 7.72 13.28
C ALA A 136 4.45 9.07 12.53
N THR A 137 3.93 9.07 11.31
CA THR A 137 3.66 10.27 10.51
C THR A 137 2.16 10.38 10.23
N VAL A 138 1.58 11.53 10.57
CA VAL A 138 0.13 11.79 10.42
C VAL A 138 -0.14 12.57 9.13
N HIS A 139 -1.01 12.03 8.29
CA HIS A 139 -1.49 12.68 7.05
C HIS A 139 -2.97 13.01 7.17
N LEU A 140 -3.32 14.29 7.17
CA LEU A 140 -4.70 14.78 7.22
C LEU A 140 -5.11 15.35 5.86
N TYR A 141 -6.26 14.93 5.32
CA TYR A 141 -6.67 15.31 3.95
C TYR A 141 -7.40 16.66 3.86
N GLY A 142 -7.58 17.40 4.96
CA GLY A 142 -8.25 18.70 4.95
C GLY A 142 -9.74 18.68 4.55
N LYS A 143 -10.44 17.57 4.78
CA LYS A 143 -11.82 17.32 4.28
C LYS A 143 -12.96 17.98 5.07
N GLY A 144 -12.65 18.88 6.00
CA GLY A 144 -13.62 19.48 6.94
C GLY A 144 -14.12 18.49 7.99
N SER A 145 -15.39 18.59 8.39
CA SER A 145 -15.97 17.75 9.43
C SER A 145 -16.01 16.25 9.06
N PRO A 146 -15.76 15.35 10.04
CA PRO A 146 -15.84 13.91 9.82
C PRO A 146 -17.28 13.46 9.53
N ARG A 147 -17.40 12.35 8.80
CA ARG A 147 -18.65 11.64 8.54
C ARG A 147 -18.38 10.14 8.64
N PRO A 148 -19.33 9.32 9.12
CA PRO A 148 -19.18 7.86 9.17
C PRO A 148 -18.72 7.29 7.82
N GLY A 149 -17.75 6.37 7.85
CA GLY A 149 -17.17 5.74 6.66
C GLY A 149 -16.28 6.63 5.78
N ARG A 150 -16.17 7.94 6.06
CA ARG A 150 -15.35 8.85 5.23
C ARG A 150 -13.87 8.75 5.61
N LYS A 151 -13.01 8.46 4.63
CA LYS A 151 -11.55 8.53 4.80
C LYS A 151 -11.09 9.97 5.02
N MET A 152 -10.66 10.32 6.22
CA MET A 152 -10.28 11.69 6.62
C MET A 152 -8.77 11.92 6.67
N GLY A 153 -7.99 10.85 6.84
CA GLY A 153 -6.54 10.87 6.86
C GLY A 153 -5.99 9.45 6.96
N HIS A 154 -4.68 9.35 7.16
CA HIS A 154 -4.02 8.11 7.55
C HIS A 154 -2.80 8.41 8.42
N VAL A 155 -2.31 7.39 9.12
CA VAL A 155 -1.05 7.43 9.86
C VAL A 155 -0.16 6.35 9.31
N VAL A 156 1.11 6.65 9.06
CA VAL A 156 2.15 5.66 8.71
C VAL A 156 3.07 5.52 9.90
N GLU A 157 3.15 4.33 10.50
CA GLU A 157 4.09 4.01 11.58
C GLU A 157 5.21 3.12 11.02
N VAL A 158 6.46 3.54 11.17
CA VAL A 158 7.66 2.78 10.80
C VAL A 158 8.37 2.29 12.07
N LYS A 159 8.47 0.97 12.23
CA LYS A 159 9.24 0.34 13.29
C LYS A 159 10.60 -0.12 12.73
N PRO A 160 11.73 0.30 13.33
CA PRO A 160 13.04 -0.19 12.93
C PRO A 160 13.08 -1.72 13.03
N GLN A 161 13.79 -2.38 12.10
CA GLN A 161 14.16 -3.77 12.29
C GLN A 161 15.19 -3.83 13.42
N THR A 162 14.82 -4.47 14.54
CA THR A 162 15.76 -4.91 15.58
C THR A 162 16.59 -6.08 15.08
#